data_AF-A0A951T198-F1
#
_entry.id   AF-A0A951T198-F1
#
_cell.length_a   1.000
_cell.length_b   1.000
_cell.length_c   1.000
_cell.angle_alpha   90.00
_cell.angle_beta   90.00
_cell.angle_gamma   90.00
#
_symmetry.space_group_name_H-M   'P 1'
#
loop_
_entity.id
_entity.type
_entity.pdbx_description
1 polymer ?
#
loop_
_entity_poly.entity_id
_entity_poly.type
_entity_poly.pdbx_seq_one_letter_code
_entity_poly.pdbx_strand_id
1 'polypeptide(L)'
;MSEAVDCPLCDARGEHVLWRDRHCRVVFIPDPDYPGYCRVIWNDHIVELSDLIPEERTWLLEVVCATETALRELMRPDKINLASLGNQVPHLHWHVIPRHRDDAHFPQPIWGTRQREGRIRPGPEPDQIAVRLAQLNDRGGERRP
;
A
#
# COMPACT_ATOMS: atom_id res chain seq x y z
N MET A 1 13.57 -22.05 -1.30
CA MET A 1 12.18 -22.45 -1.02
C MET A 1 12.00 -22.41 0.49
N SER A 2 11.79 -21.25 1.09
CA SER A 2 11.47 -21.17 2.52
C SER A 2 10.01 -21.56 2.68
N GLU A 3 9.75 -22.56 3.51
CA GLU A 3 8.42 -23.04 3.82
C GLU A 3 7.60 -21.93 4.46
N ALA A 4 6.52 -21.52 3.78
CA ALA A 4 5.54 -20.51 4.16
C ALA A 4 4.59 -20.99 5.30
N VAL A 5 5.08 -21.84 6.19
CA VAL A 5 4.28 -22.43 7.27
C VAL A 5 4.00 -21.30 8.28
N ASP A 6 2.79 -20.75 8.22
CA ASP A 6 2.26 -19.65 9.06
C ASP A 6 2.57 -18.20 8.59
N CYS A 7 2.63 -17.94 7.28
CA CYS A 7 2.67 -16.55 6.80
C CYS A 7 1.26 -15.91 6.77
N PRO A 8 0.98 -14.84 7.56
CA PRO A 8 -0.34 -14.21 7.59
C PRO A 8 -0.72 -13.49 6.28
N LEU A 9 0.25 -13.21 5.41
CA LEU A 9 0.01 -12.61 4.10
C LEU A 9 -0.21 -13.65 2.99
N CYS A 10 0.24 -14.89 3.19
CA CYS A 10 -0.13 -16.02 2.33
C CYS A 10 -1.53 -16.54 2.65
N ASP A 11 -1.84 -16.69 3.94
CA ASP A 11 -3.11 -17.24 4.43
C ASP A 11 -4.15 -16.15 4.78
N ALA A 12 -4.02 -14.97 4.19
CA ALA A 12 -4.81 -13.81 4.57
C ALA A 12 -6.32 -14.06 4.38
N ARG A 13 -7.09 -13.91 5.46
CA ARG A 13 -8.56 -14.04 5.47
C ARG A 13 -9.20 -12.71 5.83
N GLY A 14 -10.22 -12.29 5.07
CA GLY A 14 -10.98 -11.09 5.37
C GLY A 14 -10.27 -9.77 5.02
N GLU A 15 -9.28 -9.80 4.13
CA GLU A 15 -8.68 -8.57 3.60
C GLU A 15 -9.71 -7.76 2.79
N HIS A 16 -9.71 -6.44 2.96
CA HIS A 16 -10.47 -5.55 2.12
C HIS A 16 -9.65 -5.25 0.85
N VAL A 17 -9.80 -6.10 -0.17
CA VAL A 17 -9.07 -5.99 -1.43
C VAL A 17 -9.67 -4.88 -2.31
N LEU A 18 -8.84 -3.92 -2.72
CA LEU A 18 -9.22 -2.79 -3.58
C LEU A 18 -8.92 -3.06 -5.06
N TRP A 19 -7.84 -3.77 -5.32
CA TRP A 19 -7.39 -4.13 -6.67
C TRP A 19 -6.49 -5.37 -6.59
N ARG A 20 -6.46 -6.18 -7.66
CA ARG A 20 -5.53 -7.31 -7.76
C ARG A 20 -5.28 -7.71 -9.20
N ASP A 21 -4.13 -8.31 -9.42
CA ASP A 21 -3.80 -9.09 -10.61
C ASP A 21 -3.22 -10.45 -10.19
N ARG A 22 -2.52 -11.13 -11.12
CA ARG A 22 -1.85 -12.41 -10.84
C ARG A 22 -0.72 -12.29 -9.83
N HIS A 23 -0.07 -11.13 -9.76
CA HIS A 23 1.23 -10.93 -9.12
C HIS A 23 1.11 -10.29 -7.74
N CYS A 24 0.20 -9.34 -7.57
CA CYS A 24 0.02 -8.63 -6.32
C CYS A 24 -1.43 -8.20 -6.11
N ARG A 25 -1.70 -7.67 -4.92
CA ARG A 25 -2.98 -7.08 -4.55
C ARG A 25 -2.77 -5.82 -3.73
N VAL A 26 -3.71 -4.88 -3.88
CA VAL A 26 -3.79 -3.67 -3.06
C VAL A 26 -4.93 -3.87 -2.06
N VAL A 27 -4.65 -3.69 -0.78
CA VAL A 27 -5.63 -3.86 0.30
C VAL A 27 -5.76 -2.58 1.12
N PHE A 28 -6.97 -2.31 1.60
CA PHE A 28 -7.27 -1.20 2.50
C PHE A 28 -7.00 -1.59 3.96
N ILE A 29 -6.36 -0.68 4.71
CA ILE A 29 -6.10 -0.83 6.13
C ILE A 29 -7.01 0.15 6.90
N PRO A 30 -7.99 -0.35 7.67
CA PRO A 30 -8.94 0.50 8.39
C PRO A 30 -8.31 1.05 9.69
N ASP A 31 -7.35 1.95 9.54
CA ASP A 31 -6.71 2.64 10.65
C ASP A 31 -7.33 4.05 10.84
N PRO A 32 -8.01 4.32 11.97
CA PRO A 32 -8.65 5.62 12.22
C PRO A 32 -7.69 6.81 12.24
N ASP A 33 -6.43 6.60 12.62
CA ASP A 33 -5.41 7.67 12.62
C ASP A 33 -4.86 7.92 11.20
N TYR A 34 -5.03 6.96 10.28
CA TYR A 34 -4.51 7.00 8.91
C TYR A 34 -5.54 6.63 7.84
N PRO A 35 -6.58 7.45 7.63
CA PRO A 35 -7.56 7.21 6.57
C PRO A 35 -6.89 7.11 5.19
N GLY A 36 -7.30 6.12 4.39
CA GLY A 36 -6.72 5.85 3.08
C GLY A 36 -5.43 5.02 3.10
N TYR A 37 -4.97 4.55 4.26
CA TYR A 37 -3.81 3.66 4.34
C TYR A 37 -4.05 2.38 3.53
N CYS A 38 -3.20 2.14 2.53
CA CYS A 38 -3.19 0.93 1.72
C CYS A 38 -1.91 0.11 1.94
N ARG A 39 -1.99 -1.18 1.64
CA ARG A 39 -0.81 -2.03 1.40
C ARG A 39 -0.85 -2.62 0.00
N VAL A 40 0.30 -2.67 -0.66
CA VAL A 40 0.50 -3.45 -1.90
C VAL A 40 1.30 -4.70 -1.52
N ILE A 41 0.71 -5.88 -1.71
CA ILE A 41 1.25 -7.15 -1.22
C ILE A 41 1.53 -8.05 -2.43
N TRP A 42 2.77 -8.53 -2.56
CA TRP A 42 3.10 -9.55 -3.56
C TRP A 42 2.37 -10.86 -3.21
N ASN A 43 1.84 -11.59 -4.18
CA ASN A 43 1.02 -12.76 -3.88
C ASN A 43 1.86 -13.95 -3.42
N ASP A 44 2.98 -14.21 -4.09
CA ASP A 44 3.90 -15.29 -3.71
C ASP A 44 4.69 -14.92 -2.45
N HIS A 45 5.13 -15.94 -1.70
CA HIS A 45 5.95 -15.73 -0.52
C HIS A 45 7.39 -15.42 -0.93
N ILE A 46 7.69 -14.13 -1.06
CA ILE A 46 9.02 -13.60 -1.35
C ILE A 46 9.39 -12.61 -0.27
N VAL A 47 10.64 -12.62 0.19
CA VAL A 47 11.06 -11.78 1.32
C VAL A 47 11.47 -10.39 0.84
N GLU A 48 12.39 -10.34 -0.12
CA GLU A 48 13.02 -9.10 -0.55
C GLU A 48 12.57 -8.65 -1.93
N LEU A 49 12.53 -7.34 -2.16
CA LEU A 49 12.32 -6.81 -3.52
C LEU A 49 13.39 -7.32 -4.50
N SER A 50 14.62 -7.52 -4.02
CA SER A 50 15.74 -8.04 -4.81
C SER A 50 15.62 -9.52 -5.18
N ASP A 51 14.63 -10.24 -4.66
CA ASP A 51 14.39 -11.64 -5.04
C ASP A 51 13.50 -11.76 -6.29
N LEU A 52 12.76 -10.70 -6.63
CA LEU A 52 12.00 -10.60 -7.88
C LEU A 52 12.91 -10.40 -9.09
N ILE A 53 12.47 -10.78 -10.30
CA ILE A 53 13.16 -10.38 -11.53
C ILE A 53 12.95 -8.88 -11.81
N PRO A 54 13.83 -8.20 -12.58
CA PRO A 54 13.73 -6.76 -12.82
C PRO A 54 12.37 -6.28 -13.34
N GLU A 55 11.72 -7.07 -14.19
CA GLU A 55 10.42 -6.77 -14.77
C GLU A 55 9.32 -6.78 -13.69
N GLU A 56 9.36 -7.75 -12.78
CA GLU A 56 8.42 -7.86 -11.66
C GLU A 56 8.61 -6.77 -10.62
N ARG A 57 9.87 -6.39 -10.33
CA ARG A 57 10.18 -5.23 -9.48
C ARG A 57 9.58 -3.95 -10.05
N THR A 58 9.77 -3.74 -11.36
CA THR A 58 9.25 -2.57 -12.06
C THR A 58 7.73 -2.55 -12.00
N TRP A 59 7.09 -3.67 -12.32
CA TRP A 59 5.64 -3.83 -12.22
C TRP A 59 5.09 -3.54 -10.82
N LEU A 60 5.69 -4.14 -9.77
CA LEU A 60 5.27 -3.91 -8.40
C LEU A 60 5.39 -2.42 -8.01
N LEU A 61 6.49 -1.77 -8.37
CA LEU A 61 6.68 -0.34 -8.09
C LEU A 61 5.70 0.54 -8.88
N GLU A 62 5.28 0.14 -10.08
CA GLU A 62 4.20 0.83 -10.81
C GLU A 62 2.87 0.75 -10.07
N VAL A 63 2.51 -0.41 -9.51
CA VAL A 63 1.29 -0.56 -8.69
C VAL A 63 1.38 0.28 -7.40
N VAL A 64 2.56 0.33 -6.76
CA VAL A 64 2.81 1.21 -5.60
C VAL A 64 2.63 2.68 -5.98
N CYS A 65 3.18 3.12 -7.10
CA CYS A 65 3.03 4.49 -7.62
C CYS A 65 1.58 4.82 -8.01
N ALA A 66 0.85 3.88 -8.60
CA ALA A 66 -0.58 4.03 -8.88
C ALA A 66 -1.40 4.20 -7.60
N THR A 67 -1.08 3.41 -6.56
CA THR A 67 -1.69 3.54 -5.23
C THR A 67 -1.37 4.90 -4.61
N GLU A 68 -0.11 5.35 -4.65
CA GLU A 68 0.28 6.69 -4.22
C GLU A 68 -0.56 7.76 -4.96
N THR A 69 -0.67 7.64 -6.29
CA THR A 69 -1.35 8.62 -7.14
C THR A 69 -2.82 8.72 -6.80
N ALA A 70 -3.50 7.58 -6.66
CA ALA A 70 -4.91 7.53 -6.25
C ALA A 70 -5.11 8.23 -4.89
N LEU A 71 -4.27 7.94 -3.90
CA LEU A 71 -4.37 8.57 -2.59
C LEU A 71 -4.03 10.06 -2.62
N ARG A 72 -3.06 10.49 -3.44
CA ARG A 72 -2.75 11.92 -3.59
C ARG A 72 -3.93 12.71 -4.16
N GLU A 73 -4.62 12.15 -5.14
CA GLU A 73 -5.79 12.79 -5.76
C GLU A 73 -7.00 12.81 -4.82
N LEU A 74 -7.27 11.71 -4.11
CA LEU A 74 -8.43 11.55 -3.25
C LEU A 74 -8.29 12.26 -1.89
N MET A 75 -7.09 12.22 -1.30
CA MET A 75 -6.86 12.72 0.07
C MET A 75 -6.13 14.06 0.13
N ARG A 76 -5.42 14.45 -0.94
CA ARG A 76 -4.54 15.65 -0.96
C ARG A 76 -3.64 15.74 0.29
N PRO A 77 -2.86 14.68 0.61
CA PRO A 77 -1.99 14.68 1.77
C PRO A 77 -0.83 15.66 1.61
N ASP A 78 -0.28 16.11 2.74
CA ASP A 78 0.95 16.91 2.75
C ASP A 78 2.16 16.09 2.29
N LYS A 79 2.15 14.78 2.56
CA LYS A 79 3.21 13.83 2.18
C LYS A 79 2.66 12.42 2.02
N ILE A 80 3.26 11.61 1.15
CA ILE A 80 3.06 10.14 1.14
C ILE A 80 4.28 9.47 1.78
N ASN A 81 4.05 8.46 2.61
CA ASN A 81 5.10 7.54 3.05
C ASN A 81 4.96 6.23 2.28
N LEU A 82 6.08 5.78 1.72
CA LEU A 82 6.26 4.48 1.09
C LEU A 82 7.29 3.71 1.90
N ALA A 83 6.97 2.50 2.32
CA ALA A 83 7.93 1.66 3.04
C ALA A 83 7.68 0.18 2.77
N SER A 84 8.75 -0.55 2.45
CA SER A 84 8.81 -2.00 2.56
C SER A 84 9.71 -2.31 3.76
N LEU A 85 9.13 -2.90 4.82
CA LEU A 85 9.85 -3.26 6.04
C LEU A 85 9.99 -4.78 6.14
N GLY A 86 8.94 -5.46 6.64
CA GLY A 86 8.92 -6.92 6.69
C GLY A 86 9.62 -7.57 7.89
N ASN A 87 10.12 -6.80 8.87
CA ASN A 87 10.85 -7.35 10.03
C ASN A 87 10.06 -8.39 10.86
N GLN A 88 8.74 -8.20 11.01
CA GLN A 88 7.86 -9.13 11.73
C GLN A 88 7.20 -10.17 10.81
N VAL A 89 6.92 -9.78 9.57
CA VAL A 89 6.31 -10.64 8.54
C VAL A 89 7.18 -10.51 7.30
N PRO A 90 8.16 -11.42 7.11
CA PRO A 90 9.13 -11.37 6.02
C PRO A 90 8.48 -11.84 4.71
N HIS A 91 7.52 -11.06 4.25
CA HIS A 91 6.79 -11.25 2.99
C HIS A 91 6.66 -9.87 2.36
N LEU A 92 7.09 -9.74 1.11
CA LEU A 92 7.18 -8.49 0.37
C LEU A 92 5.83 -7.77 0.32
N HIS A 93 5.77 -6.64 1.01
CA HIS A 93 4.64 -5.72 0.95
C HIS A 93 5.09 -4.28 1.16
N TRP A 94 4.38 -3.36 0.53
CA TRP A 94 4.58 -1.93 0.62
C TRP A 94 3.45 -1.28 1.40
N HIS A 95 3.81 -0.46 2.38
CA HIS A 95 2.90 0.48 3.02
C HIS A 95 2.80 1.75 2.17
N VAL A 96 1.58 2.18 1.85
CA VAL A 96 1.31 3.42 1.12
C VAL A 96 0.39 4.29 1.97
N ILE A 97 0.95 5.32 2.59
CA ILE A 97 0.30 6.04 3.69
C ILE A 97 0.21 7.54 3.37
N PRO A 98 -1.00 8.12 3.25
CA PRO A 98 -1.20 9.56 3.17
C PRO A 98 -0.97 10.20 4.54
N ARG A 99 -0.10 11.20 4.60
CA ARG A 99 0.31 11.90 5.83
C ARG A 99 -0.13 13.35 5.80
N HIS A 100 -0.51 13.87 6.95
CA HIS A 100 -0.87 15.28 7.12
C HIS A 100 -0.10 15.88 8.29
N ARG A 101 0.20 17.17 8.22
CA ARG A 101 0.98 17.87 9.27
C ARG A 101 0.32 17.80 10.65
N ASP A 102 -1.00 17.67 10.68
CA ASP A 102 -1.84 17.56 11.88
C ASP A 102 -2.26 16.11 12.20
N ASP A 103 -1.60 15.10 11.60
CA ASP A 103 -1.78 13.70 12.01
C ASP A 103 -1.09 13.39 13.34
N ALA A 104 -1.39 12.22 13.91
CA ALA A 104 -0.97 11.84 15.26
C ALA A 104 0.56 11.78 15.44
N HIS A 105 1.34 11.55 14.37
CA HIS A 105 2.77 11.26 14.45
C HIS A 105 3.66 12.27 13.73
N PHE A 106 3.15 13.09 12.79
CA PHE A 106 3.99 13.99 11.99
C PHE A 106 4.90 14.89 12.86
N PRO A 107 6.21 15.06 12.59
CA PRO A 107 6.96 14.59 11.43
C PRO A 107 7.55 13.18 11.57
N GLN A 108 7.25 12.44 12.64
CA GLN A 108 7.71 11.07 12.84
C GLN A 108 7.03 10.08 11.86
N PRO A 109 7.67 8.93 11.57
CA PRO A 109 6.97 7.80 10.94
C PRO A 109 5.76 7.38 11.78
N ILE A 110 4.80 6.72 11.15
CA ILE A 110 3.57 6.26 11.85
C ILE A 110 3.85 5.22 12.95
N TRP A 111 5.01 4.57 12.88
CA TRP A 111 5.49 3.61 13.88
C TRP A 111 6.41 4.24 14.94
N GLY A 112 6.61 5.56 14.88
CA GLY A 112 7.45 6.30 15.82
C GLY A 112 6.67 6.79 17.04
N THR A 113 7.28 7.69 17.81
CA THR A 113 6.61 8.31 18.96
C THR A 113 5.45 9.20 18.51
N ARG A 114 4.24 8.96 19.05
CA ARG A 114 3.07 9.83 18.86
C ARG A 114 3.38 11.25 19.33
N GLN A 115 3.02 12.25 18.52
CA GLN A 115 3.36 13.67 18.76
C GLN A 115 2.17 14.48 19.28
N ARG A 116 0.95 14.07 18.94
CA ARG A 116 -0.30 14.78 19.29
C ARG A 116 -1.50 13.86 19.18
N GLU A 117 -2.66 14.33 19.65
CA GLU A 117 -3.94 13.81 19.19
C GLU A 117 -4.12 14.18 17.71
N GLY A 118 -4.14 13.17 16.84
CA GLY A 118 -4.29 13.38 15.41
C GLY A 118 -5.68 13.92 15.08
N ARG A 119 -5.76 14.83 14.11
CA ARG A 119 -7.05 15.31 13.63
C ARG A 119 -7.74 14.21 12.82
N ILE A 120 -8.85 13.70 13.37
CA ILE A 120 -9.77 12.80 12.67
C ILE A 120 -10.32 13.50 11.43
N ARG A 121 -10.17 12.85 10.28
CA ARG A 121 -10.73 13.30 9.01
C ARG A 121 -11.41 12.13 8.32
N PRO A 122 -12.51 12.36 7.57
CA PRO A 122 -13.06 11.32 6.72
C PRO A 122 -12.01 10.95 5.65
N GLY A 123 -11.81 9.66 5.42
CA GLY A 123 -11.07 9.14 4.28
C GLY A 123 -11.98 8.92 3.07
N PRO A 124 -11.42 8.64 1.88
CA PRO A 124 -12.20 8.11 0.77
C PRO A 124 -12.84 6.79 1.16
N GLU A 125 -14.02 6.52 0.61
CA GLU A 125 -14.59 5.19 0.67
C GLU A 125 -13.67 4.21 -0.10
N PRO A 126 -13.50 2.97 0.39
CA PRO A 126 -12.67 1.96 -0.28
C PRO A 126 -12.97 1.82 -1.78
N ASP A 127 -14.24 1.86 -2.18
CA ASP A 127 -14.67 1.78 -3.58
C ASP A 127 -14.12 2.92 -4.45
N GLN A 128 -13.94 4.12 -3.89
CA GLN A 128 -13.37 5.25 -4.63
C GLN A 128 -11.90 4.99 -4.95
N ILE A 129 -11.16 4.39 -4.01
CA ILE A 129 -9.77 4.00 -4.21
C ILE A 129 -9.70 2.86 -5.25
N ALA A 130 -10.57 1.85 -5.13
CA ALA A 130 -10.63 0.72 -6.04
C ALA A 130 -10.89 1.15 -7.50
N VAL A 131 -11.89 2.00 -7.72
CA VAL A 131 -12.18 2.56 -9.06
C VAL A 131 -10.97 3.29 -9.62
N ARG A 132 -10.26 4.08 -8.78
CA ARG A 132 -9.12 4.84 -9.26
C ARG A 132 -7.92 3.96 -9.57
N LEU A 133 -7.67 2.92 -8.76
CA LEU A 133 -6.63 1.93 -9.02
C LEU A 133 -6.86 1.19 -10.33
N ALA A 134 -8.10 0.75 -10.61
CA ALA A 134 -8.44 0.12 -11.89
C ALA A 134 -8.10 1.05 -13.07
N GLN A 135 -8.53 2.31 -13.02
CA GLN A 135 -8.23 3.28 -14.08
C GLN A 135 -6.73 3.55 -14.30
N LEU A 136 -5.93 3.53 -13.23
CA LEU A 136 -4.50 3.79 -13.30
C LEU A 136 -3.72 2.57 -13.81
N ASN A 137 -4.09 1.38 -13.35
CA ASN A 137 -3.41 0.13 -13.71
C ASN A 137 -3.81 -0.39 -15.10
N ASP A 138 -5.06 -0.19 -15.52
CA ASP A 138 -5.55 -0.64 -16.85
C ASP A 138 -4.98 0.19 -18.00
N ARG A 139 -4.58 1.45 -17.74
CA ARG A 139 -3.89 2.31 -18.72
C ARG A 139 -2.46 1.85 -19.04
N GLY A 140 -1.91 0.89 -18.30
CA GLY A 140 -0.58 0.33 -18.54
C GLY A 140 -0.45 -0.48 -19.84
N GLY A 141 -1.57 -0.89 -20.46
CA GLY A 141 -1.62 -1.61 -21.74
C GLY A 141 -1.58 -0.72 -23.00
N GLU A 142 -1.83 0.57 -22.87
CA GLU A 142 -1.74 1.57 -23.93
C GLU A 142 -0.74 2.67 -23.53
N ARG A 143 0.52 2.31 -23.30
CA ARG A 143 1.52 3.34 -23.02
C ARG A 143 1.87 4.10 -24.31
N ARG A 144 1.64 5.41 -24.24
CA ARG A 144 2.13 6.48 -25.15
C ARG A 144 3.62 6.28 -25.50
N PRO A 145 4.03 6.72 -26.72
CA PRO A 145 5.37 6.52 -27.27
C PRO A 145 6.49 7.19 -26.47
#